data_AF-A0A6L9ZNW0-F1
#
_entry.id   AF-A0A6L9ZNW0-F1
#
_cell.length_a   1.000
_cell.length_b   1.000
_cell.length_c   1.000
_cell.angle_alpha   90.00
_cell.angle_beta   90.00
_cell.angle_gamma   90.00
#
_symmetry.space_group_name_H-M   'P 1'
#
loop_
_entity.id
_entity.type
_entity.pdbx_description
1 polymer ?
#
loop_
_entity_poly.entity_id
_entity_poly.type
_entity_poly.pdbx_seq_one_letter_code
_entity_poly.pdbx_strand_id
1 'polypeptide(L)'
;MPELKIKCQHPESLKNTIENMISDRVKSLKSGITQTKKRLLEFEEKYQLPTQEFLLRYENDEFEETLELDEWIGEALMLKRLEEKIDKLGDIEFVI
;
A
#
# COMPACT_ATOMS: atom_id res chain seq x y z
N MET A 1 -3.49 -20.78 13.65
CA MET A 1 -3.05 -19.94 12.53
C MET A 1 -2.49 -20.83 11.44
N PRO A 2 -2.65 -20.48 10.16
CA PRO A 2 -1.99 -21.22 9.08
C PRO A 2 -0.46 -21.09 9.20
N GLU A 3 0.27 -22.16 8.90
CA GLU A 3 1.73 -22.22 8.98
C GLU A 3 2.35 -22.57 7.60
N LEU A 4 3.51 -21.98 7.31
CA LEU A 4 4.32 -22.30 6.13
C LEU A 4 5.58 -23.04 6.56
N LYS A 5 5.81 -24.26 6.06
CA LYS A 5 7.01 -25.06 6.34
C LYS A 5 7.90 -25.13 5.10
N ILE A 6 9.18 -24.76 5.26
CA ILE A 6 10.18 -24.80 4.18
C ILE A 6 11.26 -25.80 4.55
N LYS A 7 11.61 -26.71 3.62
CA LYS A 7 12.76 -27.62 3.76
C LYS A 7 13.93 -27.06 2.98
N CYS A 8 15.09 -26.92 3.61
CA CYS A 8 16.31 -26.47 2.96
C CYS A 8 17.56 -27.06 3.62
N GLN A 9 18.68 -27.07 2.90
CA GLN A 9 19.97 -27.57 3.40
C GLN A 9 20.64 -26.62 4.40
N HIS A 10 20.34 -25.32 4.32
CA HIS A 10 20.97 -24.27 5.14
C HIS A 10 19.90 -23.36 5.79
N PRO A 11 19.20 -23.83 6.84
CA PRO A 11 18.05 -23.13 7.43
C PRO A 11 18.39 -21.73 7.96
N GLU A 12 19.53 -21.55 8.62
CA GLU A 12 19.93 -20.24 9.14
C GLU A 12 20.17 -19.21 8.03
N SER A 13 20.82 -19.61 6.94
CA SER A 13 21.02 -18.73 5.79
C SER A 13 19.69 -18.35 5.15
N LEU A 14 18.78 -19.31 4.99
CA LEU A 14 17.47 -19.05 4.41
C LEU A 14 16.63 -18.13 5.29
N LYS A 15 16.65 -18.35 6.61
CA LYS A 15 15.96 -17.49 7.58
C LYS A 15 16.43 -16.04 7.47
N ASN A 16 17.73 -15.80 7.54
CA ASN A 16 18.30 -14.46 7.40
C ASN A 16 17.93 -13.82 6.04
N THR A 17 17.95 -14.60 4.96
CA THR A 17 17.52 -14.11 3.64
C THR A 17 16.05 -13.69 3.65
N ILE A 18 15.15 -14.52 4.19
CA ILE A 18 13.71 -14.22 4.23
C ILE A 18 13.43 -13.00 5.13
N GLU A 19 14.06 -12.92 6.31
CA GLU A 19 13.95 -11.78 7.21
C GLU A 19 14.36 -10.46 6.54
N ASN A 20 15.51 -10.46 5.86
CA ASN A 20 15.99 -9.30 5.13
C ASN A 20 15.03 -8.92 3.99
N MET A 21 14.59 -9.90 3.19
CA MET A 21 13.65 -9.66 2.09
C MET A 21 12.31 -9.08 2.57
N ILE A 22 11.77 -9.58 3.69
CA ILE A 22 10.53 -9.06 4.28
C ILE A 22 10.76 -7.64 4.81
N SER A 23 11.87 -7.40 5.52
CA SER A 23 12.22 -6.07 6.03
C SER A 23 12.33 -5.03 4.91
N ASP A 24 13.02 -5.37 3.83
CA ASP A 24 13.18 -4.48 2.67
C ASP A 24 11.86 -4.26 1.94
N ARG A 25 11.02 -5.29 1.84
CA ARG A 25 9.67 -5.15 1.28
C ARG A 25 8.80 -4.22 2.12
N VAL A 26 8.83 -4.35 3.45
CA VAL A 26 8.09 -3.47 4.37
C VAL A 26 8.57 -2.02 4.23
N LYS A 27 9.89 -1.78 4.17
CA LYS A 27 10.44 -0.43 3.95
C LYS A 27 9.96 0.17 2.63
N SER A 28 10.00 -0.61 1.55
CA SER A 28 9.53 -0.18 0.22
C SER A 28 8.03 0.16 0.23
N LEU A 29 7.20 -0.67 0.87
CA LEU A 29 5.76 -0.40 1.00
C LEU A 29 5.50 0.87 1.81
N LYS A 30 6.20 1.07 2.95
CA LYS A 30 6.08 2.31 3.73
C LYS A 30 6.46 3.54 2.92
N SER A 31 7.53 3.47 2.12
CA SER A 31 7.92 4.56 1.23
C SER A 31 6.84 4.86 0.20
N GLY A 32 6.25 3.84 -0.42
CA GLY A 32 5.14 4.00 -1.36
C GLY A 32 3.92 4.64 -0.70
N ILE A 33 3.52 4.18 0.49
CA ILE A 33 2.39 4.75 1.26
C ILE A 33 2.64 6.24 1.53
N THR A 34 3.83 6.61 1.99
CA THR A 34 4.19 8.01 2.26
C THR A 34 4.09 8.87 0.99
N GLN A 35 4.60 8.37 -0.14
CA GLN A 35 4.57 9.10 -1.41
C GLN A 35 3.14 9.28 -1.93
N THR A 36 2.33 8.22 -1.93
CA THR A 36 0.93 8.28 -2.35
C THR A 36 0.10 9.18 -1.43
N LYS A 37 0.30 9.12 -0.10
CA LYS A 37 -0.37 10.05 0.83
C LYS A 37 -0.03 11.50 0.55
N LYS A 38 1.25 11.79 0.21
CA LYS A 38 1.66 13.13 -0.20
C LYS A 38 0.95 13.57 -1.48
N ARG A 39 0.87 12.70 -2.49
CA ARG A 39 0.20 13.01 -3.76
C ARG A 39 -1.30 13.24 -3.58
N LEU A 40 -1.96 12.45 -2.74
CA LEU A 40 -3.36 12.66 -2.36
C LEU A 40 -3.57 14.01 -1.68
N LEU A 41 -2.68 14.40 -0.76
CA LEU A 41 -2.74 15.71 -0.10
C LEU A 41 -2.60 16.86 -1.11
N GLU A 42 -1.74 16.73 -2.12
CA GLU A 42 -1.61 17.73 -3.20
C GLU A 42 -2.94 17.93 -3.97
N PHE A 43 -3.70 16.85 -4.22
CA PHE A 43 -5.03 16.96 -4.81
C PHE A 43 -6.05 17.57 -3.85
N GLU A 44 -6.07 17.13 -2.59
CA GLU A 44 -6.98 17.65 -1.57
C GLU A 44 -6.78 19.17 -1.36
N GLU A 45 -5.52 19.63 -1.35
CA GLU A 45 -5.18 21.05 -1.27
C GLU A 45 -5.56 21.81 -2.56
N LYS A 46 -5.34 21.22 -3.74
CA LYS A 46 -5.70 21.87 -5.02
C LYS A 46 -7.21 22.08 -5.16
N TYR A 47 -8.00 21.06 -4.83
CA TYR A 47 -9.46 21.07 -5.00
C TYR A 47 -10.21 21.50 -3.74
N GLN A 48 -9.51 21.69 -2.61
CA GLN A 48 -10.10 21.97 -1.29
C GLN A 48 -11.18 20.96 -0.92
N LEU A 49 -10.93 19.69 -1.24
CA LEU A 49 -11.91 18.60 -1.15
C LEU A 49 -11.21 17.33 -0.64
N PRO A 50 -11.65 16.72 0.47
CA PRO A 50 -11.06 15.47 0.95
C PRO A 50 -11.21 14.33 -0.07
N THR A 51 -10.21 13.46 -0.19
CA THR A 51 -10.21 12.35 -1.18
C THR A 51 -11.45 11.47 -1.05
N GLN A 52 -11.90 11.18 0.18
CA GLN A 52 -13.10 10.34 0.39
C GLN A 52 -14.38 11.01 -0.11
N GLU A 53 -14.49 12.33 0.06
CA GLU A 53 -15.64 13.10 -0.43
C GLU A 53 -15.58 13.24 -1.95
N PHE A 54 -14.40 13.46 -2.51
CA PHE A 54 -14.17 13.43 -3.96
C PHE A 54 -14.64 12.12 -4.58
N LEU A 55 -14.20 10.97 -4.06
CA LEU A 55 -14.59 9.66 -4.58
C LEU A 55 -16.10 9.43 -4.54
N LEU A 56 -16.76 9.79 -3.43
CA LEU A 56 -18.21 9.67 -3.28
C LEU A 56 -18.97 10.51 -4.33
N ARG A 57 -18.53 11.75 -4.53
CA ARG A 57 -19.16 12.68 -5.48
C ARG A 57 -18.85 12.29 -6.93
N TYR A 58 -17.67 11.76 -7.21
CA TYR A 58 -17.29 11.22 -8.51
C TYR A 58 -18.17 10.01 -8.88
N GLU A 59 -18.43 9.09 -7.94
CA GLU A 59 -19.35 7.97 -8.15
C GLU A 59 -20.81 8.42 -8.41
N ASN A 60 -21.18 9.65 -8.03
CA ASN A 60 -22.49 10.25 -8.28
C ASN A 60 -22.53 11.11 -9.57
N ASP A 61 -21.53 10.98 -10.45
CA ASP A 61 -21.42 11.74 -11.72
C ASP A 61 -21.39 13.27 -11.53
N GLU A 62 -20.89 13.77 -10.39
CA GLU A 62 -20.85 15.21 -10.10
C GLU A 62 -19.67 15.96 -10.74
N PHE A 63 -18.78 15.24 -11.43
CA PHE A 63 -17.60 15.81 -12.09
C PHE A 63 -17.52 15.41 -13.56
N GLU A 64 -17.01 16.31 -14.39
CA GLU A 64 -16.57 15.95 -15.74
C GLU A 64 -15.27 15.14 -15.65
N GLU A 65 -15.22 13.99 -16.32
CA GLU A 65 -14.02 13.14 -16.31
C GLU A 65 -12.83 13.88 -16.94
N THR A 66 -11.70 13.84 -16.24
CA THR A 66 -10.42 14.34 -16.75
C THR A 66 -9.30 13.42 -16.34
N LEU A 67 -8.20 13.42 -17.10
CA LEU A 67 -7.01 12.64 -16.78
C LEU A 67 -6.47 12.92 -15.37
N GLU A 68 -6.65 14.13 -14.87
CA GLU A 68 -6.24 14.50 -13.51
C GLU A 68 -7.10 13.84 -12.44
N LEU A 69 -8.42 13.74 -12.66
CA LEU A 69 -9.32 13.03 -11.74
C LEU A 69 -9.06 11.53 -11.77
N ASP A 70 -8.76 10.96 -12.94
CA ASP A 70 -8.32 9.57 -13.08
C ASP A 70 -7.05 9.29 -12.28
N GLU A 71 -6.08 10.22 -12.31
CA GLU A 71 -4.86 10.12 -11.51
C GLU A 71 -5.17 10.15 -10.00
N TRP A 72 -6.05 11.04 -9.55
CA TRP A 72 -6.45 11.12 -8.14
C TRP A 72 -7.11 9.81 -7.66
N ILE A 73 -8.04 9.27 -8.45
CA ILE A 73 -8.65 7.95 -8.19
C ILE A 73 -7.57 6.86 -8.16
N GLY A 74 -6.65 6.90 -9.11
CA GLY A 74 -5.51 5.98 -9.20
C GLY A 74 -4.66 5.97 -7.92
N GLU A 75 -4.32 7.13 -7.38
CA GLU A 75 -3.56 7.27 -6.13
C GLU A 75 -4.35 6.77 -4.92
N ALA A 76 -5.66 7.02 -4.86
CA ALA A 76 -6.50 6.52 -3.77
C ALA A 76 -6.56 4.98 -3.76
N LEU A 77 -6.72 4.37 -4.95
CA LEU A 77 -6.68 2.91 -5.12
C LEU A 77 -5.29 2.35 -4.84
N MET A 78 -4.23 3.07 -5.21
CA MET A 78 -2.86 2.68 -4.90
C MET A 78 -2.63 2.64 -3.40
N LEU A 79 -3.08 3.67 -2.66
CA LEU A 79 -2.95 3.73 -1.21
C LEU A 79 -3.58 2.51 -0.55
N LYS A 80 -4.85 2.24 -0.89
CA LYS A 80 -5.58 1.07 -0.37
C LYS A 80 -4.82 -0.23 -0.60
N ARG A 81 -4.31 -0.44 -1.82
CA ARG A 81 -3.53 -1.65 -2.17
C ARG A 81 -2.20 -1.74 -1.41
N LEU A 82 -1.55 -0.61 -1.13
CA LEU A 82 -0.30 -0.59 -0.37
C LEU A 82 -0.54 -0.90 1.10
N GLU A 83 -1.61 -0.33 1.68
CA GLU A 83 -2.04 -0.59 3.06
C GLU A 83 -2.47 -2.05 3.26
N GLU A 84 -3.23 -2.62 2.32
CA GLU A 84 -3.56 -4.07 2.34
C GLU A 84 -2.33 -4.97 2.26
N LYS A 85 -1.28 -4.55 1.53
CA LYS A 85 -0.04 -5.34 1.40
C LYS A 85 0.81 -5.27 2.67
N ILE A 86 0.88 -4.11 3.32
CA ILE A 86 1.69 -3.98 4.54
C ILE A 86 1.02 -4.67 5.73
N ASP A 87 -0.31 -4.64 5.81
CA ASP A 87 -1.10 -5.35 6.83
C ASP A 87 -0.81 -6.86 6.79
N LYS A 88 -0.88 -7.48 5.61
CA LYS A 88 -0.54 -8.90 5.38
C LYS A 88 0.90 -9.28 5.75
N LEU A 89 1.83 -8.32 5.78
CA LEU A 89 3.22 -8.55 6.19
C LEU A 89 3.43 -8.31 7.69
N GLY A 90 2.57 -7.51 8.34
CA GLY A 90 2.60 -7.28 9.79
C GLY A 90 2.26 -8.52 10.60
N ASP A 91 1.51 -9.45 10.00
CA ASP A 91 1.11 -10.72 10.61
C ASP A 91 2.15 -11.85 10.49
N ILE A 92 3.35 -11.57 9.94
CA ILE A 92 4.39 -12.59 9.78
C ILE A 92 5.20 -12.72 11.07
N GLU A 93 5.10 -13.89 11.70
CA GLU A 93 5.92 -14.29 12.84
C GLU A 93 6.83 -15.48 12.46
N PHE A 94 8.11 -15.39 12.81
CA PHE A 94 9.04 -16.50 12.65
C PHE A 94 9.01 -17.39 13.90
N VAL A 95 8.39 -18.56 13.79
CA VAL A 95 8.36 -19.57 14.87
C VAL A 95 9.68 -20.33 14.89
N ILE A 96 10.32 -20.39 16.07
CA ILE A 96 11.61 -21.06 16.34
C ILE A 96 11.37 -22.54 16.68
#